data_AF-V6LJ04-F1
#
_entry.id   AF-V6LJ04-F1
#
_cell.length_a   1.000
_cell.length_b   1.000
_cell.length_c   1.000
_cell.angle_alpha   90.00
_cell.angle_beta   90.00
_cell.angle_gamma   90.00
#
_symmetry.space_group_name_H-M   'P 1'
#
loop_
_entity.id
_entity.type
_entity.pdbx_description
1 polymer ?
#
loop_
_entity_poly.entity_id
_entity_poly.type
_entity_poly.pdbx_seq_one_letter_code
_entity_poly.pdbx_strand_id
1 'polypeptide(L)'
;MEDQNYVKNLILQISGIGQLGIQDGTFDKAWKPKSRLIQEQRVTREILQQVFDPFGVILHINYMAGRDTAVLRFKGDVEKTPEKQTPPQVIVQQFSDNGLVLGGQQVKLEILSGQEEQKIWAFLLKKGVQKSQQRQKGQFKQKH
;
A
#
# COMPACT_ATOMS: atom_id res chain seq x y z
N MET A 1 -25.86 -14.96 2.56
CA MET A 1 -24.77 -13.96 2.45
C MET A 1 -23.67 -14.67 1.70
N GLU A 2 -23.50 -14.35 0.42
CA GLU A 2 -22.48 -15.00 -0.41
C GLU A 2 -21.10 -14.69 0.17
N ASP A 3 -20.44 -15.74 0.66
CA ASP A 3 -19.00 -15.79 0.87
C ASP A 3 -18.33 -15.40 -0.45
N GLN A 4 -18.05 -14.11 -0.62
CA GLN A 4 -17.10 -13.68 -1.63
C GLN A 4 -15.80 -14.38 -1.28
N ASN A 5 -15.43 -15.38 -2.07
CA ASN A 5 -14.22 -16.16 -1.93
C ASN A 5 -13.01 -15.26 -2.22
N TYR A 6 -12.66 -14.41 -1.26
CA TYR A 6 -11.48 -13.56 -1.31
C TYR A 6 -10.45 -14.09 -0.32
N VAL A 7 -9.20 -14.11 -0.77
CA VAL A 7 -8.11 -14.60 0.06
C VAL A 7 -7.87 -13.60 1.20
N LYS A 8 -8.03 -14.07 2.43
CA LYS A 8 -7.93 -13.30 3.67
C LYS A 8 -6.46 -13.12 4.08
N ASN A 9 -6.19 -12.14 4.93
CA ASN A 9 -4.89 -11.77 5.49
C ASN A 9 -3.87 -11.30 4.43
N LEU A 10 -4.34 -10.60 3.40
CA LEU A 10 -3.48 -10.06 2.32
C LEU A 10 -3.29 -8.56 2.35
N ILE A 11 -3.97 -7.90 3.28
CA ILE A 11 -3.98 -6.45 3.41
C ILE A 11 -3.14 -6.07 4.61
N LEU A 12 -2.08 -5.31 4.35
CA LEU A 12 -1.17 -4.77 5.35
C LEU A 12 -1.42 -3.28 5.50
N GLN A 13 -1.69 -2.85 6.72
CA GLN A 13 -1.77 -1.44 7.09
C GLN A 13 -0.45 -1.00 7.73
N ILE A 14 0.01 0.16 7.31
CA ILE A 14 1.16 0.86 7.87
C ILE A 14 0.62 2.12 8.52
N SER A 15 0.94 2.33 9.80
CA SER A 15 0.53 3.51 10.57
C SER A 15 1.75 4.20 11.17
N GLY A 16 1.63 5.49 11.47
CA GLY A 16 2.73 6.26 12.07
C GLY A 16 3.81 6.70 11.08
N ILE A 17 3.47 6.79 9.78
CA ILE A 17 4.37 7.24 8.69
C ILE A 17 4.54 8.76 8.61
N GLY A 18 4.01 9.50 9.60
CA GLY A 18 3.96 10.96 9.60
C GLY A 18 2.94 11.52 8.60
N GLN A 19 2.78 12.85 8.55
CA GLN A 19 1.87 13.48 7.58
C GLN A 19 2.40 13.32 6.15
N LEU A 20 1.89 12.32 5.46
CA LEU A 20 2.14 12.07 4.05
C LEU A 20 1.76 13.31 3.24
N GLY A 21 2.64 13.91 2.43
CA GLY A 21 2.18 15.01 1.57
C GLY A 21 2.44 16.42 2.08
N ILE A 22 2.58 16.61 3.39
CA ILE A 22 2.41 17.91 4.03
C ILE A 22 3.66 18.26 4.82
N GLN A 23 4.19 19.45 4.57
CA GLN A 23 5.23 20.08 5.39
C GLN A 23 4.70 21.47 5.76
N ASP A 24 4.66 21.79 7.06
CA ASP A 24 4.17 23.09 7.54
C ASP A 24 2.74 23.45 7.06
N GLY A 25 1.84 22.46 7.04
CA GLY A 25 0.45 22.65 6.61
C GLY A 25 0.24 22.84 5.09
N THR A 26 1.32 22.80 4.29
CA THR A 26 1.25 23.00 2.84
C THR A 26 1.62 21.72 2.08
N PHE A 27 0.91 21.47 0.98
CA PHE A 27 1.26 20.41 0.03
C PHE A 27 2.55 20.77 -0.70
N ASP A 28 3.67 20.29 -0.19
CA ASP A 28 4.96 20.52 -0.84
C ASP A 28 5.08 19.60 -2.06
N LYS A 29 4.90 20.19 -3.25
CA LYS A 29 5.06 19.54 -4.56
C LYS A 29 6.53 19.48 -5.01
N ALA A 30 7.43 20.18 -4.32
CA ALA A 30 8.84 20.35 -4.70
C ALA A 30 9.80 19.61 -3.74
N TRP A 31 9.31 18.57 -3.08
CA TRP A 31 10.09 17.83 -2.10
C TRP A 31 11.32 17.19 -2.75
N LYS A 32 12.50 17.51 -2.20
CA LYS A 32 13.76 16.87 -2.54
C LYS A 32 14.21 15.97 -1.39
N PRO A 33 14.65 14.74 -1.65
CA PRO A 33 15.24 13.90 -0.63
C PRO A 33 16.47 14.59 -0.04
N LYS A 34 16.46 14.87 1.27
CA LYS A 34 17.64 15.41 1.98
C LYS A 34 18.74 14.36 2.14
N SER A 35 18.38 13.08 2.11
CA SER A 35 19.29 11.96 2.29
C SER A 35 19.07 10.87 1.25
N ARG A 36 20.13 10.11 0.95
CA ARG A 36 20.08 8.94 0.05
C ARG A 36 19.47 7.72 0.73
N LEU A 37 19.34 7.73 2.06
CA LEU A 37 18.78 6.62 2.83
C LEU A 37 17.25 6.64 2.78
N ILE A 38 16.64 5.53 2.35
CA ILE A 38 15.17 5.40 2.19
C ILE A 38 14.42 5.68 3.49
N GLN A 39 14.99 5.25 4.62
CA GLN A 39 14.42 5.46 5.96
C GLN A 39 14.34 6.94 6.37
N GLU A 40 15.21 7.80 5.84
CA GLU A 40 15.21 9.25 6.09
C GLU A 40 14.43 10.03 5.01
N GLN A 41 14.00 9.33 3.96
CA GLN A 41 13.21 9.90 2.90
C GLN A 41 11.74 9.87 3.26
N ARG A 42 11.01 10.87 2.76
CA ARG A 42 9.56 10.98 2.95
C ARG A 42 8.88 9.76 2.36
N VAL A 43 7.95 9.18 3.11
CA VAL A 43 7.18 8.04 2.63
C VAL A 43 6.36 8.44 1.40
N THR A 44 6.69 7.84 0.27
CA THR A 44 5.92 7.94 -0.97
C THR A 44 5.43 6.56 -1.38
N ARG A 45 4.51 6.51 -2.34
CA ARG A 45 4.06 5.26 -2.95
C ARG A 45 5.23 4.43 -3.50
N GLU A 46 6.25 5.08 -4.06
CA GLU A 46 7.44 4.42 -4.62
C GLU A 46 8.33 3.83 -3.53
N ILE A 47 8.54 4.55 -2.42
CA ILE A 47 9.29 4.02 -1.27
C ILE A 47 8.56 2.81 -0.67
N LEU A 48 7.25 2.91 -0.46
CA LEU A 48 6.46 1.78 0.02
C LEU A 48 6.55 0.60 -0.96
N GLN A 49 6.57 0.86 -2.26
CA GLN A 49 6.77 -0.19 -3.23
C GLN A 49 8.16 -0.82 -3.08
N GLN A 50 9.24 -0.04 -3.05
CA GLN A 50 10.61 -0.55 -2.92
C GLN A 50 10.86 -1.33 -1.63
N VAL A 51 10.32 -0.87 -0.50
CA VAL A 51 10.49 -1.55 0.80
C VAL A 51 9.75 -2.88 0.82
N PHE A 52 8.56 -2.95 0.21
CA PHE A 52 7.70 -4.13 0.29
C PHE A 52 7.79 -5.07 -0.93
N ASP A 53 8.40 -4.65 -2.04
CA ASP A 53 8.68 -5.46 -3.24
C ASP A 53 9.42 -6.78 -2.96
N PRO A 54 10.47 -6.84 -2.10
CA PRO A 54 11.15 -8.12 -1.83
C PRO A 54 10.27 -9.15 -1.12
N PHE A 55 9.20 -8.71 -0.44
CA PHE A 55 8.27 -9.61 0.26
C PHE A 55 7.16 -10.13 -0.64
N GLY A 56 6.88 -9.44 -1.73
CA GLY A 56 6.06 -9.97 -2.81
C GLY A 56 5.36 -8.93 -3.66
N VAL A 57 4.52 -9.44 -4.57
CA VAL A 57 3.88 -8.61 -5.58
C VAL A 57 2.75 -7.77 -4.96
N ILE A 58 2.97 -6.46 -4.89
CA ILE A 58 1.97 -5.51 -4.40
C ILE A 58 1.02 -5.14 -5.53
N LEU A 59 -0.26 -5.51 -5.42
CA LEU A 59 -1.29 -5.18 -6.41
C LEU A 59 -1.79 -3.74 -6.25
N HIS A 60 -1.97 -3.30 -5.00
CA HIS A 60 -2.49 -1.97 -4.71
C HIS A 60 -1.77 -1.35 -3.52
N ILE A 61 -1.44 -0.07 -3.67
CA ILE A 61 -0.95 0.80 -2.61
C ILE A 61 -1.96 1.92 -2.48
N ASN A 62 -2.78 1.88 -1.42
CA ASN A 62 -3.66 2.96 -1.05
C ASN A 62 -2.88 3.93 -0.16
N TYR A 63 -2.39 4.98 -0.79
CA TYR A 63 -1.67 6.08 -0.17
C TYR A 63 -2.52 7.33 -0.33
N MET A 64 -2.82 8.03 0.76
CA MET A 64 -3.55 9.29 0.74
C MET A 64 -2.71 10.36 1.43
N ALA A 65 -2.44 11.44 0.71
CA ALA A 65 -1.79 12.60 1.30
C ALA A 65 -2.68 13.22 2.40
N GLY A 66 -2.06 13.67 3.47
CA GLY A 66 -2.67 14.16 4.70
C GLY A 66 -3.01 13.06 5.72
N ARG A 67 -2.84 11.78 5.37
CA ARG A 67 -3.04 10.65 6.30
C ARG A 67 -1.70 10.19 6.87
N ASP A 68 -1.73 9.65 8.07
CA ASP A 68 -0.59 8.98 8.73
C ASP A 68 -0.58 7.46 8.49
N THR A 69 -1.50 6.98 7.64
CA THR A 69 -1.70 5.56 7.34
C THR A 69 -1.65 5.28 5.84
N ALA A 70 -1.09 4.12 5.51
CA ALA A 70 -1.05 3.57 4.15
C ALA A 70 -1.49 2.11 4.19
N VAL A 71 -2.16 1.68 3.13
CA VAL A 71 -2.66 0.30 3.03
C VAL A 71 -2.12 -0.36 1.78
N LEU A 72 -1.49 -1.51 1.95
CA LEU A 72 -0.90 -2.35 0.92
C LEU A 72 -1.74 -3.60 0.75
N ARG A 73 -1.98 -3.98 -0.50
CA ARG A 73 -2.60 -5.27 -0.85
C ARG A 73 -1.62 -6.09 -1.66
N PHE A 74 -1.24 -7.24 -1.11
CA PHE A 74 -0.43 -8.22 -1.82
C PHE A 74 -1.29 -9.06 -2.77
N LYS A 75 -0.65 -9.62 -3.79
CA LYS A 75 -1.28 -10.61 -4.67
C LYS A 75 -1.58 -11.85 -3.83
N GLY A 76 -2.81 -12.34 -3.92
CA GLY A 76 -3.33 -13.40 -3.06
C GLY A 76 -3.12 -14.84 -3.53
N ASP A 77 -2.44 -15.02 -4.65
CA ASP A 77 -2.14 -16.33 -5.19
C ASP A 77 -0.80 -16.81 -4.61
N VAL A 78 -0.82 -17.14 -3.31
CA VAL A 78 0.32 -17.77 -2.63
C VAL A 78 0.54 -19.17 -3.21
N GLU A 79 -0.56 -19.85 -3.58
CA GLU A 79 -0.54 -21.20 -4.17
C GLU A 79 0.05 -21.26 -5.59
N LYS A 80 -0.15 -20.22 -6.43
CA LYS A 80 0.41 -20.19 -7.80
C LYS A 80 1.77 -19.49 -7.93
N THR A 81 2.19 -18.75 -6.91
CA THR A 81 3.50 -18.06 -6.89
C THR A 81 4.15 -18.15 -5.52
N PRO A 82 4.49 -19.36 -5.04
CA PRO A 82 5.11 -19.58 -3.73
C PRO A 82 6.52 -18.96 -3.63
N GLU A 83 7.17 -18.71 -4.76
CA GLU A 83 8.59 -18.34 -4.83
C GLU A 83 8.88 -16.88 -4.44
N LYS A 84 7.84 -16.04 -4.32
CA LYS A 84 7.98 -14.60 -4.04
C LYS A 84 6.90 -14.01 -3.13
N GLN A 85 6.15 -14.81 -2.37
CA GLN A 85 5.12 -14.27 -1.48
C GLN A 85 5.39 -14.65 -0.04
N THR A 86 5.90 -13.67 0.71
CA THR A 86 5.97 -13.73 2.17
C THR A 86 4.59 -13.39 2.72
N PRO A 87 4.00 -14.23 3.59
CA PRO A 87 2.73 -13.92 4.22
C PRO A 87 2.83 -12.60 5.00
N PRO A 88 1.84 -11.70 4.95
CA PRO A 88 1.88 -10.44 5.69
C PRO A 88 2.16 -10.58 7.19
N GLN A 89 1.80 -11.73 7.78
CA GLN A 89 2.12 -12.11 9.16
C GLN A 89 3.63 -12.14 9.44
N VAL A 90 4.38 -12.76 8.54
CA VAL A 90 5.85 -12.86 8.66
C VAL A 90 6.47 -11.49 8.48
N ILE A 91 5.94 -10.68 7.56
CA ILE A 91 6.40 -9.30 7.34
C ILE A 91 6.20 -8.45 8.61
N VAL A 92 5.00 -8.48 9.19
CA VAL A 92 4.73 -7.78 10.46
C VAL A 92 5.66 -8.25 11.55
N GLN A 93 5.84 -9.56 11.70
CA GLN A 93 6.72 -10.11 12.74
C GLN A 93 8.18 -9.69 12.56
N GLN A 94 8.69 -9.73 11.33
CA GLN A 94 10.08 -9.34 11.01
C GLN A 94 10.35 -7.87 11.34
N PHE A 95 9.40 -6.98 11.02
CA PHE A 95 9.53 -5.56 11.31
C PHE A 95 9.11 -5.17 12.73
N SER A 96 8.33 -6.00 13.41
CA SER A 96 8.07 -5.83 14.84
C SER A 96 9.34 -6.09 15.66
N ASP A 97 10.19 -7.01 15.20
CA ASP A 97 11.45 -7.37 15.87
C ASP A 97 12.58 -6.37 15.53
N ASN A 98 12.72 -6.02 14.24
CA ASN A 98 13.81 -5.14 13.77
C ASN A 98 13.46 -3.64 13.80
N GLY A 99 12.18 -3.29 13.94
CA GLY A 99 11.68 -1.93 13.77
C GLY A 99 11.69 -1.49 12.30
N LEU A 100 10.55 -1.05 11.77
CA LEU A 100 10.51 -0.39 10.46
C LEU A 100 10.59 1.12 10.67
N VAL A 101 11.58 1.77 10.04
CA VAL A 101 11.71 3.23 10.04
C VAL A 101 11.40 3.76 8.65
N LEU A 102 10.41 4.64 8.54
CA LEU A 102 10.09 5.35 7.31
C LEU A 102 9.87 6.83 7.61
N GLY A 103 10.38 7.73 6.77
CA GLY A 103 10.25 9.17 7.00
C GLY A 103 10.92 9.66 8.28
N GLY A 104 11.92 8.94 8.77
CA GLY A 104 12.61 9.22 10.05
C GLY A 104 11.81 8.82 11.28
N GLN A 105 10.67 8.13 11.13
CA GLN A 105 9.83 7.69 12.24
C GLN A 105 9.70 6.17 12.26
N GLN A 106 9.63 5.59 13.46
CA GLN A 106 9.30 4.18 13.62
C GLN A 106 7.81 3.98 13.32
N VAL A 107 7.51 3.11 12.38
CA VAL A 107 6.15 2.85 11.90
C VAL A 107 5.63 1.54 12.46
N LYS A 108 4.30 1.46 12.59
CA LYS A 108 3.62 0.25 13.01
C LYS A 108 3.02 -0.46 11.80
N LEU A 109 3.21 -1.78 11.75
CA LEU A 109 2.57 -2.64 10.75
C LEU A 109 1.49 -3.48 11.41
N GLU A 110 0.31 -3.50 10.80
CA GLU A 110 -0.82 -4.32 11.24
C GLU A 110 -1.51 -4.98 10.05
N ILE A 111 -1.97 -6.21 10.25
CA ILE A 111 -2.72 -6.93 9.22
C ILE A 111 -4.18 -6.64 9.45
N LEU A 112 -4.83 -6.14 8.41
CA LEU A 112 -6.28 -5.96 8.47
C LEU A 112 -6.94 -7.32 8.29
N SER A 113 -7.83 -7.65 9.22
CA SER A 113 -8.62 -8.88 9.20
C SER A 113 -10.09 -8.57 9.50
N GLY A 114 -10.98 -9.52 9.19
CA GLY A 114 -12.42 -9.39 9.51
C GLY A 114 -13.13 -8.28 8.71
N GLN A 115 -13.93 -7.46 9.40
CA GLN A 115 -14.79 -6.46 8.74
C GLN A 115 -14.00 -5.31 8.10
N GLU A 116 -12.87 -4.91 8.69
CA GLU A 116 -12.03 -3.84 8.14
C GLU A 116 -11.36 -4.28 6.84
N GLU A 117 -10.89 -5.52 6.78
CA GLU A 117 -10.38 -6.12 5.56
C GLU A 117 -11.44 -6.11 4.45
N GLN A 118 -12.68 -6.52 4.75
CA GLN A 118 -13.78 -6.50 3.77
C GLN A 118 -14.09 -5.10 3.25
N LYS A 119 -14.12 -4.10 4.13
CA LYS A 119 -14.36 -2.71 3.75
C LYS A 119 -13.27 -2.19 2.81
N ILE A 120 -12.01 -2.43 3.15
CA ILE A 120 -10.88 -2.02 2.30
C ILE A 120 -10.87 -2.81 0.99
N TRP A 121 -11.13 -4.12 1.03
CA TRP A 121 -11.20 -4.95 -0.16
C TRP A 121 -12.28 -4.45 -1.13
N ALA A 122 -13.48 -4.18 -0.64
CA ALA A 122 -14.56 -3.60 -1.43
C ALA A 122 -14.21 -2.21 -1.98
N PHE A 123 -13.52 -1.37 -1.19
CA PHE A 123 -13.05 -0.06 -1.63
C PHE A 123 -11.99 -0.17 -2.75
N LEU A 124 -11.03 -1.10 -2.61
CA LEU A 124 -9.99 -1.36 -3.60
C LEU A 124 -10.57 -1.92 -4.90
N LEU A 125 -11.51 -2.86 -4.82
CA LEU A 125 -12.25 -3.38 -5.97
C LEU A 125 -13.00 -2.27 -6.71
N LYS A 126 -13.76 -1.43 -5.99
CA LYS A 126 -14.47 -0.28 -6.58
C LYS A 126 -13.53 0.69 -7.30
N LYS A 127 -12.36 0.98 -6.72
CA LYS A 127 -11.31 1.81 -7.37
C LYS A 127 -10.72 1.12 -8.61
N GLY A 128 -10.53 -0.19 -8.59
CA GLY A 128 -10.07 -0.96 -9.75
C GLY A 128 -11.06 -0.91 -10.93
N VAL A 129 -12.35 -1.07 -10.64
CA VAL A 129 -13.44 -0.99 -11.64
C VAL A 129 -13.53 0.40 -12.25
N GLN A 130 -13.44 1.48 -11.44
CA GLN A 130 -13.45 2.85 -11.96
C GLN A 130 -12.26 3.15 -12.88
N LYS A 131 -11.05 2.67 -12.54
CA LYS A 131 -9.88 2.84 -13.43
C LYS A 131 -10.02 2.09 -14.75
N SER A 132 -10.64 0.91 -14.75
CA SER A 132 -10.87 0.13 -15.98
C SER A 132 -11.91 0.79 -16.89
N GLN A 133 -12.99 1.34 -16.32
CA GLN A 133 -14.00 2.09 -17.08
C GLN A 133 -13.45 3.41 -17.65
N GLN A 134 -12.56 4.10 -16.93
CA GLN A 134 -11.94 5.34 -17.41
C GLN A 134 -10.95 5.07 -18.58
N ARG A 135 -10.25 3.93 -18.57
CA ARG A 135 -9.40 3.50 -19.69
C ARG A 135 -10.20 3.10 -20.93
N GLN A 136 -11.34 2.43 -20.78
CA GLN A 136 -12.22 2.11 -21.92
C GLN A 136 -12.87 3.37 -22.54
N LYS A 137 -13.29 4.34 -21.71
CA LYS A 137 -13.81 5.63 -22.24
C LYS A 137 -12.74 6.49 -22.91
N GLY A 138 -11.47 6.36 -22.53
CA GLY A 138 -10.36 7.08 -23.15
C GLY A 138 -9.95 6.56 -24.54
N GLN A 139 -10.13 5.26 -24.81
CA GLN A 139 -9.81 4.68 -26.13
C GLN A 139 -10.87 4.94 -27.20
N PHE A 140 -12.11 5.27 -26.83
CA PHE A 140 -13.18 5.57 -27.78
C PHE A 140 -13.15 7.00 -28.35
N LYS A 141 -12.23 7.87 -27.91
CA LYS A 141 -12.18 9.28 -28.32
C LYS A 141 -11.06 9.64 -29.33
N GLN A 142 -10.31 8.65 -29.83
CA GLN A 142 -9.29 8.85 -30.87
C GLN A 142 -9.62 8.04 -32.13
N LYS A 143 -10.78 8.30 -32.75
CA LYS A 143 -11.04 8.01 -34.16
C LYS A 143 -12.03 9.06 -34.67
N HIS A 144 -11.51 10.20 -35.08
CA HIS A 144 -12.16 11.15 -35.97
C HIS A 144 -11.09 11.72 -36.90
#